data_AF-A0A3E1NIE3-F1
#
_entry.id   AF-A0A3E1NIE3-F1
#
_cell.length_a   1.000
_cell.length_b   1.000
_cell.length_c   1.000
_cell.angle_alpha   90.00
_cell.angle_beta   90.00
_cell.angle_gamma   90.00
#
_symmetry.space_group_name_H-M   'P 1'
#
loop_
_entity.id
_entity.type
_entity.pdbx_description
1 polymer ?
#
loop_
_entity_poly.entity_id
_entity_poly.type
_entity_poly.pdbx_seq_one_letter_code
_entity_poly.pdbx_strand_id
1 'polypeptide(L)'
;MSNLQDILTNNPGDELSDEELLLYLEGKLSPEAQHALEAKLVDSAFMNDAVEGLEAFSSKQHLNDYVLQLNKQLHQQLHTRKQQKEKRKIKDLPWLMIYVVIVLLLCILGYVVIRMIRA
;
A
#
# COMPACT_ATOMS: atom_id res chain seq x y z
N MET A 1 12.59 0.38 -0.57
CA MET A 1 11.12 0.33 -0.48
C MET A 1 10.78 -1.12 -0.24
N SER A 2 10.32 -1.48 0.96
CA SER A 2 9.93 -2.85 1.28
C SER A 2 8.73 -3.26 0.42
N ASN A 3 8.84 -4.41 -0.22
CA ASN A 3 7.83 -4.93 -1.14
C ASN A 3 6.67 -5.49 -0.30
N LEU A 4 5.57 -4.76 -0.19
CA LEU A 4 4.38 -5.19 0.56
C LEU A 4 3.78 -6.50 0.01
N GLN A 5 4.11 -6.86 -1.23
CA GLN A 5 3.73 -8.15 -1.82
C GLN A 5 4.34 -9.31 -1.01
N ASP A 6 5.56 -9.19 -0.50
CA ASP A 6 6.21 -10.30 0.23
C ASP A 6 5.54 -10.64 1.57
N ILE A 7 4.81 -9.69 2.18
CA ILE A 7 4.15 -9.90 3.48
C ILE A 7 2.85 -10.72 3.35
N LEU A 8 2.19 -10.64 2.18
CA LEU A 8 0.96 -11.40 1.91
C LEU A 8 1.21 -12.66 1.10
N THR A 9 2.24 -12.66 0.24
CA THR A 9 2.48 -13.78 -0.71
C THR A 9 3.33 -14.89 -0.10
N ASN A 10 3.86 -14.71 1.10
CA ASN A 10 4.75 -15.68 1.71
C ASN A 10 4.61 -15.61 3.24
N ASN A 11 3.54 -16.20 3.77
CA ASN A 11 3.41 -16.43 5.21
C ASN A 11 4.19 -17.73 5.52
N PRO A 12 5.37 -17.69 6.15
CA PRO A 12 6.23 -18.86 6.34
C PRO A 12 5.68 -19.89 7.35
N GLY A 13 4.42 -19.75 7.79
CA GLY A 13 3.76 -20.61 8.77
C GLY A 13 2.42 -21.20 8.32
N ASP A 14 1.95 -20.90 7.10
CA ASP A 14 0.72 -21.51 6.57
C ASP A 14 1.11 -22.70 5.69
N GLU A 15 0.99 -23.92 6.23
CA GLU A 15 1.09 -25.18 5.47
C GLU A 15 -0.15 -25.45 4.58
N LEU A 16 -0.95 -24.42 4.34
CA LEU A 16 -2.24 -24.45 3.66
C LEU A 16 -2.17 -23.60 2.40
N SER A 17 -2.55 -24.18 1.27
CA SER A 17 -2.63 -23.43 0.00
C SER A 17 -3.97 -22.70 -0.13
N ASP A 18 -3.94 -21.50 -0.71
CA ASP A 18 -5.14 -20.72 -1.00
C ASP A 18 -6.10 -21.49 -1.93
N GLU A 19 -5.55 -22.28 -2.86
CA GLU A 19 -6.36 -23.12 -3.75
C GLU A 19 -7.13 -24.22 -3.00
N GLU A 20 -6.53 -24.86 -2.00
CA GLU A 20 -7.20 -25.88 -1.18
C GLU A 20 -8.35 -25.28 -0.36
N LEU A 21 -8.16 -24.08 0.21
CA LEU A 21 -9.20 -23.35 0.96
C LEU A 21 -10.37 -22.96 0.04
N LEU A 22 -10.09 -22.49 -1.17
CA LEU A 22 -11.14 -22.17 -2.15
C LEU A 22 -11.95 -23.42 -2.53
N LEU A 23 -11.28 -24.53 -2.82
CA LEU A 23 -11.97 -25.78 -3.16
C LEU A 23 -12.80 -26.34 -1.99
N TYR A 24 -12.35 -26.14 -0.75
CA TYR A 24 -13.09 -26.48 0.46
C TYR A 24 -14.38 -25.66 0.56
N LEU A 25 -14.29 -24.34 0.39
CA LEU A 25 -15.44 -23.43 0.42
C LEU A 25 -16.46 -23.71 -0.69
N GLU A 26 -15.98 -24.15 -1.86
CA GLU A 26 -16.80 -24.56 -3.00
C GLU A 26 -17.40 -25.97 -2.84
N GLY A 27 -16.99 -26.74 -1.82
CA GLY A 27 -17.46 -28.10 -1.58
C GLY A 27 -16.93 -29.13 -2.59
N LYS A 28 -15.79 -28.85 -3.23
CA LYS A 28 -15.20 -29.70 -4.29
C LYS A 28 -14.09 -30.63 -3.80
N LEU A 29 -13.65 -30.52 -2.54
CA LEU A 29 -12.69 -31.47 -1.95
C LEU A 29 -13.35 -32.84 -1.72
N SER A 30 -12.56 -33.92 -1.83
CA SER A 30 -12.98 -35.25 -1.43
C SER A 30 -13.18 -35.32 0.10
N PRO A 31 -14.02 -36.23 0.63
CA PRO A 31 -14.27 -36.34 2.07
C PRO A 31 -12.98 -36.57 2.90
N GLU A 32 -12.04 -37.34 2.36
CA GLU A 32 -10.75 -37.60 3.00
C GLU A 32 -9.88 -36.32 3.04
N ALA A 33 -9.87 -35.55 1.96
CA ALA A 33 -9.14 -34.29 1.89
C ALA A 33 -9.77 -33.21 2.80
N GLN A 34 -11.11 -33.16 2.89
CA GLN A 34 -11.81 -32.21 3.78
C GLN A 34 -11.42 -32.45 5.24
N HIS A 35 -11.47 -33.70 5.70
CA HIS A 35 -11.07 -34.04 7.07
C HIS A 35 -9.60 -33.72 7.36
N ALA A 36 -8.70 -33.98 6.40
CA ALA A 36 -7.30 -33.62 6.55
C ALA A 36 -7.09 -32.10 6.64
N LEU A 37 -7.87 -31.32 5.88
CA LEU A 37 -7.83 -29.87 5.92
C LEU A 37 -8.41 -29.33 7.23
N GLU A 38 -9.55 -29.85 7.70
CA GLU A 38 -10.16 -29.47 8.98
C GLU A 38 -9.21 -29.72 10.15
N ALA A 39 -8.47 -30.84 10.15
CA ALA A 39 -7.46 -31.11 11.16
C ALA A 39 -6.37 -30.03 11.18
N LYS A 40 -5.91 -29.58 10.01
CA LYS A 40 -4.93 -28.48 9.89
C LYS A 40 -5.51 -27.12 10.31
N LEU A 41 -6.79 -26.86 10.03
CA LEU A 41 -7.46 -25.62 10.43
C LEU A 41 -7.60 -25.53 11.95
N VAL A 42 -7.88 -26.64 12.64
CA VAL A 42 -7.96 -26.70 14.11
C VAL A 42 -6.63 -26.31 14.77
N ASP A 43 -5.50 -26.66 14.15
CA ASP A 43 -4.17 -26.32 14.67
C ASP A 43 -3.85 -24.82 14.54
N SER A 44 -4.57 -24.07 13.69
CA SER A 44 -4.40 -22.63 13.49
C SER A 44 -5.68 -21.85 13.82
N ALA A 45 -5.74 -21.32 15.05
CA ALA A 45 -6.85 -20.48 15.51
C ALA A 45 -7.13 -19.28 14.58
N PHE A 46 -6.09 -18.72 13.94
CA PHE A 46 -6.23 -17.63 12.99
C PHE A 46 -6.87 -18.08 11.66
N MET A 47 -6.44 -19.22 11.11
CA MET A 47 -7.03 -19.77 9.88
C MET A 47 -8.46 -20.22 10.11
N ASN A 48 -8.75 -20.85 11.25
CA ASN A 48 -10.10 -21.27 11.60
C ASN A 48 -11.08 -20.08 11.64
N ASP A 49 -10.71 -18.98 12.32
CA ASP A 49 -11.52 -17.74 12.39
C ASP A 49 -11.69 -17.11 10.99
N ALA A 50 -10.62 -17.11 10.18
CA ALA A 50 -10.67 -16.59 8.81
C ALA A 50 -11.61 -17.42 7.90
N VAL A 51 -11.56 -18.76 7.97
CA VAL A 51 -12.43 -19.65 7.21
C VAL A 51 -13.88 -19.51 7.65
N GLU A 52 -14.15 -19.46 8.95
CA GLU A 52 -15.52 -19.23 9.48
C GLU A 52 -16.11 -17.91 8.96
N GLY A 53 -15.33 -16.83 8.99
CA GLY A 53 -15.74 -15.54 8.43
C GLY A 53 -16.01 -15.60 6.91
N LEU A 54 -15.24 -16.42 6.18
CA LEU A 54 -15.41 -16.60 4.74
C LEU A 54 -16.60 -17.50 4.39
N GLU A 55 -16.92 -18.50 5.23
CA GLU A 55 -18.13 -19.31 5.10
C GLU A 55 -19.41 -18.51 5.36
N ALA A 56 -19.37 -17.57 6.31
CA ALA A 56 -20.47 -16.65 6.58
C ALA A 56 -20.73 -15.67 5.42
N PHE A 57 -19.83 -15.60 4.42
CA PHE A 57 -20.00 -14.74 3.26
C PHE A 57 -21.09 -15.25 2.32
N SER A 58 -22.13 -14.44 2.12
CA SER A 58 -23.37 -14.87 1.44
C SER A 58 -23.22 -15.23 -0.04
N SER A 59 -22.15 -14.79 -0.72
CA SER A 59 -21.95 -15.06 -2.14
C SER A 59 -20.56 -15.59 -2.44
N LYS A 60 -20.38 -16.90 -2.23
CA LYS A 60 -19.15 -17.61 -2.60
C LYS A 60 -18.81 -17.47 -4.10
N GLN A 61 -19.81 -17.31 -4.97
CA GLN A 61 -19.64 -17.08 -6.42
C GLN A 61 -18.96 -15.74 -6.74
N HIS A 62 -19.19 -14.70 -5.94
CA HIS A 62 -18.60 -13.37 -6.16
C HIS A 62 -17.35 -13.12 -5.33
N LEU A 63 -16.88 -14.12 -4.56
CA LEU A 63 -15.73 -14.00 -3.69
C LEU A 63 -14.47 -13.60 -4.49
N ASN A 64 -14.21 -14.27 -5.61
CA ASN A 64 -13.07 -13.96 -6.48
C ASN A 64 -13.13 -12.53 -7.05
N ASP A 65 -14.31 -12.11 -7.53
CA ASP A 65 -14.51 -10.74 -8.03
C ASP A 65 -14.31 -9.70 -6.92
N TYR A 66 -14.77 -10.02 -5.71
CA TYR A 66 -14.63 -9.16 -4.54
C TYR A 66 -13.17 -9.02 -4.12
N VAL A 67 -12.39 -10.11 -4.12
CA VAL A 67 -10.95 -10.08 -3.85
C VAL A 67 -10.23 -9.21 -4.87
N LEU A 68 -10.52 -9.38 -6.16
CA LEU A 68 -9.96 -8.55 -7.23
C LEU A 68 -10.30 -7.07 -7.04
N GLN A 69 -11.56 -6.77 -6.72
CA GLN A 69 -12.01 -5.41 -6.46
C GLN A 69 -11.33 -4.81 -5.23
N LEU A 70 -11.23 -5.56 -4.13
CA LEU A 70 -10.61 -5.12 -2.89
C LEU A 70 -9.12 -4.81 -3.09
N ASN A 71 -8.40 -5.71 -3.78
CA ASN A 71 -7.00 -5.52 -4.12
C ASN A 71 -6.81 -4.24 -4.97
N LYS A 72 -7.64 -4.07 -6.00
CA LYS A 72 -7.65 -2.86 -6.84
C LYS A 72 -7.92 -1.59 -6.02
N GLN A 73 -8.91 -1.61 -5.14
CA GLN A 73 -9.26 -0.46 -4.30
C GLN A 73 -8.15 -0.12 -3.31
N LEU A 74 -7.51 -1.12 -2.71
CA LEU A 74 -6.36 -0.92 -1.82
C LEU A 74 -5.23 -0.18 -2.55
N HIS A 75 -4.84 -0.66 -3.73
CA HIS A 75 -3.82 0.01 -4.55
C HIS A 75 -4.21 1.44 -4.92
N GLN A 76 -5.47 1.68 -5.28
CA GLN A 76 -5.98 3.02 -5.57
C GLN A 76 -5.90 3.95 -4.36
N GLN A 77 -6.31 3.48 -3.18
CA GLN A 77 -6.25 4.28 -1.94
C GLN A 77 -4.81 4.61 -1.53
N LEU A 78 -3.89 3.65 -1.68
CA LEU A 78 -2.47 3.88 -1.40
C LEU A 78 -1.86 4.89 -2.37
N HIS A 79 -2.19 4.79 -3.67
CA HIS A 79 -1.67 5.69 -4.69
C HIS A 79 -2.21 7.11 -4.53
N THR A 80 -3.51 7.27 -4.28
CA THR A 80 -4.13 8.59 -4.05
C THR A 80 -3.58 9.27 -2.79
N ARG A 81 -3.37 8.53 -1.70
CA ARG A 81 -2.71 9.05 -0.49
C ARG A 81 -1.28 9.53 -0.76
N LYS A 82 -0.52 8.77 -1.56
CA LYS A 82 0.85 9.16 -1.96
C LYS A 82 0.82 10.43 -2.82
N GLN A 83 -0.07 10.50 -3.81
CA GLN A 83 -0.21 11.68 -4.66
C GLN A 83 -0.64 12.93 -3.89
N GLN A 84 -1.58 12.80 -2.94
CA GLN A 84 -1.98 13.92 -2.09
C GLN A 84 -0.82 14.43 -1.22
N LYS A 85 0.02 13.54 -0.70
CA LYS A 85 1.23 13.91 0.03
C LYS A 85 2.26 14.62 -0.86
N GLU A 86 2.47 14.13 -2.09
CA GLU A 86 3.36 14.79 -3.06
C GLU A 86 2.84 16.17 -3.51
N LYS A 87 1.52 16.34 -3.69
CA LYS A 87 0.92 17.64 -4.03
C LYS A 87 1.04 18.68 -2.91
N ARG A 88 1.20 18.26 -1.66
CA ARG A 88 1.43 19.12 -0.49
C ARG A 88 2.90 19.47 -0.28
N LYS A 89 3.83 18.90 -1.06
CA LYS A 89 5.23 19.36 -1.04
C LYS A 89 5.28 20.72 -1.70
N ILE A 90 5.61 21.74 -0.91
CA ILE A 90 5.80 23.12 -1.36
C ILE A 90 6.92 23.11 -2.40
N LYS A 91 6.55 23.26 -3.68
CA LYS A 91 7.47 23.26 -4.83
C LYS A 91 8.23 24.59 -4.98
N ASP A 92 7.95 25.58 -4.14
CA ASP A 92 8.40 26.96 -4.33
C ASP A 92 9.70 27.33 -3.60
N LEU A 93 10.32 26.36 -2.90
CA LEU A 93 11.63 26.54 -2.27
C LEU A 93 12.76 27.05 -3.20
N PRO A 94 12.90 26.56 -4.46
CA PRO A 94 13.95 27.05 -5.35
C PRO A 94 13.71 28.50 -5.82
N TRP A 95 12.45 28.91 -5.99
CA TRP A 95 12.11 30.28 -6.36
C TRP A 95 12.47 31.27 -5.25
N LEU A 96 12.21 30.90 -3.99
CA LEU A 96 12.59 31.70 -2.83
C LEU A 96 14.11 31.97 -2.80
N MET A 97 14.94 30.96 -3.08
CA MET A 97 16.40 31.10 -3.11
C MET A 97 16.86 32.09 -4.20
N ILE A 98 16.25 32.04 -5.39
CA ILE A 98 16.55 32.95 -6.50
C ILE A 98 16.24 34.40 -6.09
N TYR A 99 15.07 34.67 -5.50
CA TYR A 99 14.70 36.01 -5.05
C TYR A 99 15.69 36.58 -4.01
N VAL A 100 16.11 35.75 -3.04
CA VAL A 100 17.10 36.16 -2.03
C VAL A 100 18.43 36.56 -2.68
N VAL A 101 18.93 35.77 -3.65
CA VAL A 101 20.18 36.07 -4.36
C VAL A 101 20.07 37.37 -5.16
N ILE A 102 18.95 37.60 -5.83
CA ILE A 102 18.71 38.83 -6.61
C ILE A 102 18.72 40.07 -5.69
N VAL A 103 18.02 40.01 -4.55
CA VAL A 103 18.01 41.12 -3.59
C VAL A 103 19.41 41.40 -3.04
N LEU A 104 20.18 40.35 -2.74
CA LEU A 104 21.55 40.47 -2.26
C LEU A 104 22.47 41.13 -3.30
N LEU A 105 22.34 40.72 -4.58
CA LEU A 105 23.06 41.35 -5.69
C LEU A 105 22.69 42.83 -5.87
N LEU A 106 21.41 43.19 -5.75
CA LEU A 106 20.98 44.59 -5.83
C LEU A 106 21.57 45.43 -4.69
N CYS A 107 21.66 44.90 -3.47
CA CYS A 107 22.32 45.56 -2.35
C CYS A 107 23.82 45.79 -2.62
N ILE A 108 24.51 44.80 -3.18
CA ILE A 108 25.93 44.92 -3.53
C ILE A 108 26.13 45.97 -4.62
N LEU A 109 25.32 45.92 -5.69
CA LEU A 109 25.40 46.91 -6.78
C LEU A 109 25.12 48.32 -6.27
N GLY A 110 24.09 48.51 -5.45
CA GLY A 110 23.80 49.79 -4.81
C GLY A 110 24.97 50.32 -3.99
N TYR A 111 25.60 49.45 -3.19
CA TYR A 111 26.80 49.80 -2.42
C TYR A 111 27.97 50.21 -3.31
N VAL A 112 28.23 49.47 -4.40
CA VAL A 112 29.32 49.80 -5.35
C VAL A 112 29.09 51.15 -6.02
N VAL A 113 27.86 51.45 -6.46
CA VAL A 113 27.52 52.73 -7.09
C VAL A 113 27.71 53.88 -6.10
N ILE A 114 27.24 53.75 -4.85
CA ILE A 114 27.43 54.78 -3.82
C ILE A 114 28.91 54.98 -3.53
N ARG A 115 29.70 53.91 -3.45
CA ARG A 115 31.15 53.98 -3.23
C ARG A 115 31.87 54.67 -4.40
N MET A 116 31.47 54.42 -5.63
CA MET A 116 32.08 55.02 -6.83
C MET A 116 31.75 56.51 -6.96
N ILE A 117 30.56 56.95 -6.51
CA ILE A 117 30.17 58.37 -6.53
C ILE A 117 30.84 59.15 -5.38
N ARG A 118 31.19 58.48 -4.28
CA ARG A 118 31.77 59.11 -3.08
C ARG A 118 33.30 59.03 -3.02
N ALA A 119 33.93 58.23 -3.89
CA ALA A 119 35.38 58.15 -4.09
C ALA A 119 35.81 59.10 -5.21
#